data_AF-A0A395D0X0-F1
#
_entry.id   AF-A0A395D0X0-F1
#
_cell.length_a   1.000
_cell.length_b   1.000
_cell.length_c   1.000
_cell.angle_alpha   90.00
_cell.angle_beta   90.00
_cell.angle_gamma   90.00
#
_symmetry.space_group_name_H-M   'P 1'
#
loop_
_entity.id
_entity.type
_entity.pdbx_description
1 polymer ?
#
loop_
_entity_poly.entity_id
_entity_poly.type
_entity_poly.pdbx_seq_one_letter_code
_entity_poly.pdbx_strand_id
1 'polypeptide(L)'
;MPHTGLENVITTAFEDRANINASTRGDVRHAVESALRLLDAGKLRVAEKIDGETGPASWKVNQWLKKAVLLSFRLNDMSVVEGGPGGATWWDKVPSKFAGWGADAHAAAGFRSVPGAIVRHSAYVAPGAILMPSFVNLGAYVGAGTMVDTWVTVGSCAQIGENVHLSGGVGIGG
;
A
#
# COMPACT_ATOMS: atom_id res chain seq x y z
N MET A 1 1.36 21.59 8.31
CA MET A 1 0.68 20.27 8.30
C MET A 1 1.70 19.19 8.67
N PRO A 2 1.30 18.13 9.41
CA PRO A 2 2.21 17.19 10.08
C PRO A 2 3.20 16.40 9.19
N HIS A 3 3.17 16.55 7.86
CA HIS A 3 4.10 15.87 6.96
C HIS A 3 4.70 16.76 5.85
N THR A 4 4.60 18.09 6.00
CA THR A 4 5.12 19.07 5.01
C THR A 4 6.59 18.85 4.63
N GLY A 5 7.43 18.42 5.58
CA GLY A 5 8.82 18.06 5.30
C GLY A 5 8.96 16.86 4.36
N LEU A 6 8.18 15.78 4.58
CA LEU A 6 8.18 14.60 3.71
C LEU A 6 7.68 14.95 2.31
N GLU A 7 6.57 15.69 2.24
CA GLU A 7 5.96 16.11 0.97
C GLU A 7 6.92 16.92 0.11
N ASN A 8 7.65 17.87 0.70
CA ASN A 8 8.63 18.67 -0.01
C ASN A 8 9.78 17.82 -0.56
N VAL A 9 10.40 16.97 0.28
CA VAL A 9 11.52 16.10 -0.14
C VAL A 9 11.08 15.17 -1.26
N ILE A 10 9.92 14.52 -1.13
CA ILE A 10 9.40 13.60 -2.14
C ILE A 10 9.04 14.34 -3.43
N THR A 11 8.46 15.53 -3.33
CA THR A 11 8.12 16.34 -4.51
C THR A 11 9.37 16.73 -5.26
N THR A 12 10.38 17.27 -4.59
CA THR A 12 11.67 17.63 -5.18
C THR A 12 12.37 16.42 -5.79
N ALA A 13 12.45 15.31 -5.05
CA ALA A 13 13.08 14.07 -5.54
C ALA A 13 12.35 13.48 -6.76
N PHE A 14 11.03 13.65 -6.84
CA PHE A 14 10.26 13.20 -7.99
C PHE A 14 10.54 14.02 -9.24
N GLU A 15 10.78 15.33 -9.12
CA GLU A 15 11.20 16.14 -10.27
C GLU A 15 12.58 15.71 -10.77
N ASP A 16 13.49 15.32 -9.87
CA ASP A 16 14.82 14.77 -10.20
C ASP A 16 14.85 13.23 -10.35
N ARG A 17 13.69 12.58 -10.56
CA ARG A 17 13.57 11.10 -10.56
C ARG A 17 14.45 10.38 -11.57
N ALA A 18 14.96 11.07 -12.59
CA ALA A 18 15.89 10.51 -13.56
C ALA A 18 17.22 10.09 -12.91
N ASN A 19 17.65 10.79 -11.87
CA ASN A 19 18.88 10.52 -11.12
C ASN A 19 18.65 9.64 -9.88
N ILE A 20 17.39 9.29 -9.57
CA ILE A 20 17.03 8.41 -8.46
C ILE A 20 17.06 6.95 -8.93
N ASN A 21 17.81 6.11 -8.23
CA ASN A 21 18.00 4.70 -8.53
C ASN A 21 18.23 3.87 -7.24
N ALA A 22 18.49 2.58 -7.38
CA ALA A 22 18.65 1.68 -6.24
C ALA A 22 19.86 1.99 -5.35
N SER A 23 20.87 2.70 -5.85
CA SER A 23 22.02 3.17 -5.06
C SER A 23 21.74 4.45 -4.27
N THR A 24 20.66 5.19 -4.56
CA THR A 24 20.29 6.40 -3.82
C THR A 24 20.11 6.10 -2.34
N ARG A 25 20.68 6.95 -1.47
CA ARG A 25 20.62 6.88 0.01
C ARG A 25 20.23 8.25 0.58
N GLY A 26 20.24 8.39 1.91
CA GLY A 26 19.97 9.65 2.61
C GLY A 26 18.49 10.05 2.60
N ASP A 27 18.24 11.35 2.63
CA ASP A 27 16.92 11.93 2.90
C ASP A 27 15.83 11.48 1.93
N VAL A 28 16.15 11.34 0.64
CA VAL A 28 15.17 10.87 -0.37
C VAL A 28 14.68 9.47 -0.04
N ARG A 29 15.61 8.54 0.23
CA ARG A 29 15.26 7.16 0.58
C ARG A 29 14.44 7.12 1.87
N HIS A 30 14.92 7.81 2.90
CA HIS A 30 14.25 7.85 4.21
C HIS A 30 12.84 8.45 4.11
N ALA A 31 12.66 9.51 3.31
CA ALA A 31 11.37 10.13 3.11
C ALA A 31 10.39 9.20 2.38
N VAL A 32 10.83 8.54 1.32
CA VAL A 32 10.01 7.56 0.58
C VAL A 32 9.64 6.38 1.48
N GLU A 33 10.61 5.74 2.14
CA GLU A 33 10.36 4.62 3.05
C GLU A 33 9.41 5.02 4.20
N SER A 34 9.57 6.21 4.75
CA SER A 34 8.66 6.75 5.77
C SER A 34 7.24 6.97 5.25
N ALA A 35 7.08 7.50 4.03
CA ALA A 35 5.78 7.68 3.41
C ALA A 35 5.08 6.35 3.15
N LEU A 36 5.80 5.35 2.61
CA LEU A 36 5.25 4.00 2.39
C LEU A 36 4.85 3.32 3.72
N ARG A 37 5.65 3.48 4.78
CA ARG A 37 5.30 2.98 6.12
C ARG A 37 4.07 3.67 6.71
N LEU A 38 3.92 4.97 6.51
CA LEU A 38 2.74 5.72 6.96
C LEU A 38 1.48 5.33 6.17
N LEU A 39 1.61 5.06 4.88
CA LEU A 39 0.55 4.45 4.06
C LEU A 39 0.20 3.05 4.58
N ASP A 40 1.19 2.18 4.83
CA ASP A 40 1.02 0.82 5.31
C ASP A 40 0.28 0.75 6.67
N ALA A 41 0.52 1.74 7.52
CA ALA A 41 -0.09 1.92 8.84
C ALA A 41 -1.41 2.70 8.82
N GLY A 42 -1.90 3.14 7.64
CA GLY A 42 -3.13 3.92 7.50
C GLY A 42 -3.07 5.32 8.12
N LYS A 43 -1.87 5.81 8.47
CA LYS A 43 -1.66 7.17 8.99
C LYS A 43 -1.67 8.22 7.89
N LEU A 44 -1.40 7.79 6.67
CA LEU A 44 -1.62 8.55 5.44
C LEU A 44 -2.44 7.70 4.48
N ARG A 45 -3.14 8.37 3.57
CA ARG A 45 -3.90 7.73 2.50
C ARG A 45 -3.79 8.53 1.20
N VAL A 46 -3.75 7.82 0.08
CA VAL A 46 -3.52 8.43 -1.25
C VAL A 46 -4.65 9.38 -1.66
N ALA A 47 -5.88 9.04 -1.30
CA ALA A 47 -7.02 9.94 -1.43
C ALA A 47 -7.85 9.90 -0.15
N GLU A 48 -8.34 11.05 0.27
CA GLU A 48 -9.17 11.22 1.45
C GLU A 48 -10.40 12.06 1.12
N LYS A 49 -11.46 11.86 1.91
CA LYS A 49 -12.68 12.61 1.74
C LYS A 49 -12.51 14.00 2.37
N ILE A 50 -12.98 15.03 1.69
CA ILE A 50 -13.08 16.39 2.22
C ILE A 50 -14.31 16.45 3.12
N ASP A 51 -14.10 16.87 4.36
CA ASP A 51 -15.16 16.93 5.36
C ASP A 51 -16.32 17.84 4.90
N GLY A 52 -17.54 17.33 5.03
CA GLY A 52 -18.76 18.04 4.63
C GLY A 52 -19.09 17.97 3.14
N GLU A 53 -18.20 17.46 2.29
CA GLU A 53 -18.46 17.34 0.85
C GLU A 53 -19.09 15.99 0.46
N THR A 54 -19.85 15.98 -0.64
CA THR A 54 -20.47 14.78 -1.21
C THR A 54 -20.21 14.65 -2.71
N GLY A 55 -20.41 13.46 -3.26
CA GLY A 55 -20.17 13.18 -4.67
C GLY A 55 -18.68 13.07 -5.04
N PRO A 56 -18.34 12.96 -6.33
CA PRO A 56 -16.97 12.72 -6.78
C PRO A 56 -15.97 13.80 -6.38
N ALA A 57 -16.40 15.07 -6.31
CA ALA A 57 -15.55 16.19 -5.92
C ALA A 57 -15.13 16.15 -4.44
N SER A 58 -15.83 15.38 -3.60
CA SER A 58 -15.52 15.23 -2.19
C SER A 58 -14.24 14.43 -1.91
N TRP A 59 -13.50 14.00 -2.92
CA TRP A 59 -12.25 13.26 -2.75
C TRP A 59 -11.05 14.09 -3.19
N LYS A 60 -10.15 14.35 -2.25
CA LYS A 60 -8.86 15.00 -2.51
C LYS A 60 -7.77 13.94 -2.68
N VAL A 61 -6.97 14.07 -3.74
CA VAL A 61 -5.79 13.22 -3.96
C VAL A 61 -4.54 13.88 -3.38
N ASN A 62 -3.84 13.16 -2.51
CA ASN A 62 -2.52 13.51 -2.00
C ASN A 62 -1.45 13.07 -3.02
N GLN A 63 -1.23 13.87 -4.06
CA GLN A 63 -0.38 13.48 -5.21
C GLN A 63 1.04 13.08 -4.83
N TRP A 64 1.62 13.72 -3.80
CA TRP A 64 2.97 13.40 -3.36
C TRP A 64 3.11 11.95 -2.84
N LEU A 65 2.04 11.32 -2.35
CA LEU A 65 2.05 9.91 -1.97
C LEU A 65 2.13 8.99 -3.18
N LYS A 66 1.50 9.36 -4.31
CA LYS A 66 1.69 8.65 -5.58
C LYS A 66 3.12 8.82 -6.09
N LYS A 67 3.70 10.02 -5.94
CA LYS A 67 5.12 10.26 -6.25
C LYS A 67 6.05 9.39 -5.39
N ALA A 68 5.77 9.23 -4.09
CA ALA A 68 6.53 8.36 -3.20
C ALA A 68 6.49 6.89 -3.66
N VAL A 69 5.30 6.39 -4.00
CA VAL A 69 5.11 5.05 -4.58
C VAL A 69 5.97 4.87 -5.84
N LEU A 70 5.91 5.82 -6.78
CA LEU A 70 6.67 5.73 -8.03
C LEU A 70 8.19 5.80 -7.80
N LEU A 71 8.65 6.61 -6.85
CA LEU A 71 10.06 6.66 -6.45
C LEU A 71 10.50 5.34 -5.81
N SER A 72 9.63 4.66 -5.06
CA SER A 72 9.97 3.37 -4.45
C SER A 72 10.36 2.32 -5.50
N PHE A 73 9.77 2.35 -6.70
CA PHE A 73 10.14 1.44 -7.80
C PHE A 73 11.54 1.70 -8.36
N ARG A 74 12.00 2.95 -8.27
CA ARG A 74 13.35 3.36 -8.68
C ARG A 74 14.38 3.05 -7.61
N LEU A 75 14.00 3.19 -6.34
CA LEU A 75 14.86 2.96 -5.19
C LEU A 75 15.09 1.47 -4.90
N ASN A 76 14.32 0.56 -5.49
CA ASN A 76 14.45 -0.87 -5.24
C ASN A 76 14.77 -1.62 -6.54
N ASP A 77 15.82 -2.43 -6.50
CA ASP A 77 16.13 -3.37 -7.56
C ASP A 77 15.22 -4.59 -7.51
N MET A 78 15.14 -5.29 -8.64
CA MET A 78 14.48 -6.59 -8.67
C MET A 78 15.29 -7.58 -7.83
N SER A 79 14.58 -8.46 -7.14
CA SER A 79 15.17 -9.46 -6.27
C SER A 79 14.39 -10.78 -6.36
N VAL A 80 15.07 -11.86 -5.99
CA VAL A 80 14.42 -13.17 -5.85
C VAL A 80 13.50 -13.13 -4.64
N VAL A 81 12.26 -13.57 -4.81
CA VAL A 81 11.29 -13.77 -3.73
C VAL A 81 10.99 -15.26 -3.64
N GLU A 82 11.31 -15.87 -2.50
CA GLU A 82 11.17 -17.31 -2.28
C GLU A 82 9.73 -17.70 -1.89
N GLY A 83 9.46 -19.02 -1.81
CA GLY A 83 8.20 -19.59 -1.31
C GLY A 83 7.23 -20.10 -2.39
N GLY A 84 7.69 -20.25 -3.63
CA GLY A 84 6.86 -20.75 -4.73
C GLY A 84 6.66 -22.27 -4.70
N PRO A 85 5.67 -22.79 -5.47
CA PRO A 85 5.40 -24.22 -5.57
C PRO A 85 6.64 -25.02 -6.01
N GLY A 86 6.91 -26.15 -5.34
CA GLY A 86 8.05 -27.00 -5.67
C GLY A 86 9.43 -26.34 -5.45
N GLY A 87 9.50 -25.30 -4.62
CA GLY A 87 10.74 -24.54 -4.40
C GLY A 87 11.01 -23.47 -5.47
N ALA A 88 10.01 -23.16 -6.31
CA ALA A 88 10.12 -22.07 -7.28
C ALA A 88 10.24 -20.70 -6.58
N THR A 89 10.64 -19.70 -7.36
CA THR A 89 10.82 -18.32 -6.90
C THR A 89 10.09 -17.33 -7.81
N TRP A 90 9.74 -16.17 -7.27
CA TRP A 90 9.34 -15.00 -8.03
C TRP A 90 10.50 -14.01 -8.20
N TRP A 91 10.31 -13.03 -9.07
CA TRP A 91 11.25 -11.95 -9.36
C TRP A 91 10.49 -10.62 -9.29
N ASP A 92 10.64 -9.88 -8.20
CA ASP A 92 9.93 -8.61 -7.95
C ASP A 92 10.79 -7.67 -7.07
N LYS A 93 10.40 -6.39 -7.02
CA LYS A 93 11.02 -5.33 -6.22
C LYS A 93 10.11 -4.73 -5.15
N VAL A 94 8.85 -5.17 -5.09
CA VAL A 94 7.87 -4.70 -4.08
C VAL A 94 7.72 -5.78 -3.01
N PRO A 95 8.11 -5.51 -1.75
CA PRO A 95 7.97 -6.49 -0.68
C PRO A 95 6.51 -6.74 -0.32
N SER A 96 6.24 -7.92 0.22
CA SER A 96 4.96 -8.23 0.88
C SER A 96 4.77 -7.36 2.12
N LYS A 97 3.53 -6.95 2.41
CA LYS A 97 3.15 -6.31 3.68
C LYS A 97 3.56 -7.16 4.88
N PHE A 98 3.48 -8.48 4.73
CA PHE A 98 3.72 -9.45 5.80
C PHE A 98 5.20 -9.84 5.94
N ALA A 99 6.10 -9.26 5.13
CA ALA A 99 7.52 -9.56 5.23
C ALA A 99 8.03 -9.19 6.64
N GLY A 100 8.61 -10.17 7.35
CA GLY A 100 9.11 -10.00 8.71
C GLY A 100 8.05 -9.94 9.81
N TRP A 101 6.77 -10.19 9.52
CA TRP A 101 5.73 -10.22 10.53
C TRP A 101 5.81 -11.49 11.40
N GLY A 102 5.70 -11.30 12.71
CA GLY A 102 5.45 -12.37 13.69
C GLY A 102 4.01 -12.34 14.21
N ALA A 103 3.70 -13.22 15.15
CA ALA A 103 2.36 -13.34 15.75
C ALA A 103 1.86 -12.00 16.34
N ASP A 104 2.73 -11.25 17.01
CA ASP A 104 2.37 -9.97 17.64
C ASP A 104 1.97 -8.91 16.61
N ALA A 105 2.63 -8.87 15.45
CA ALA A 105 2.29 -7.95 14.37
C ALA A 105 0.92 -8.28 13.77
N HIS A 106 0.62 -9.57 13.56
CA HIS A 106 -0.69 -10.02 13.13
C HIS A 106 -1.79 -9.69 14.15
N ALA A 107 -1.54 -9.94 15.44
CA ALA A 107 -2.48 -9.65 16.50
C ALA A 107 -2.75 -8.15 16.63
N ALA A 108 -1.72 -7.31 16.59
CA ALA A 108 -1.83 -5.86 16.68
C ALA A 108 -2.56 -5.25 15.47
N ALA A 109 -2.39 -5.82 14.27
CA ALA A 109 -3.07 -5.35 13.06
C ALA A 109 -4.58 -5.65 13.08
N GLY A 110 -5.00 -6.72 13.76
CA GLY A 110 -6.41 -6.98 14.07
C GLY A 110 -7.30 -7.37 12.88
N PHE A 111 -6.71 -7.70 11.72
CA PHE A 111 -7.44 -8.22 10.56
C PHE A 111 -7.06 -9.68 10.27
N ARG A 112 -7.93 -10.40 9.56
CA ARG A 112 -7.69 -11.79 9.19
C ARG A 112 -7.11 -11.87 7.77
N SER A 113 -5.94 -12.48 7.63
CA SER A 113 -5.34 -12.82 6.34
C SER A 113 -5.43 -14.33 6.13
N VAL A 114 -6.36 -14.78 5.29
CA VAL A 114 -6.50 -16.21 4.95
C VAL A 114 -5.34 -16.62 4.02
N PRO A 115 -4.75 -17.83 4.18
CA PRO A 115 -3.70 -18.29 3.26
C PRO A 115 -4.12 -18.16 1.80
N GLY A 116 -3.28 -17.50 1.00
CA GLY A 116 -3.58 -17.10 -0.38
C GLY A 116 -3.93 -15.62 -0.54
N ALA A 117 -4.14 -14.87 0.54
CA ALA A 117 -4.21 -13.41 0.50
C ALA A 117 -2.80 -12.82 0.29
N ILE A 118 -2.66 -11.99 -0.74
CA ILE A 118 -1.40 -11.34 -1.12
C ILE A 118 -1.59 -9.83 -0.99
N VAL A 119 -0.77 -9.21 -0.14
CA VAL A 119 -0.82 -7.77 0.11
C VAL A 119 0.56 -7.18 -0.09
N ARG A 120 0.69 -6.17 -0.95
CA ARG A 120 1.95 -5.44 -1.14
C ARG A 120 2.16 -4.41 -0.03
N HIS A 121 3.41 -4.24 0.40
CA HIS A 121 3.76 -3.20 1.36
C HIS A 121 3.31 -1.82 0.88
N SER A 122 2.92 -0.96 1.83
CA SER A 122 2.22 0.33 1.68
C SER A 122 0.71 0.26 1.54
N ALA A 123 0.11 -0.92 1.39
CA ALA A 123 -1.34 -1.07 1.50
C ALA A 123 -1.75 -1.10 2.98
N TYR A 124 -2.77 -0.31 3.32
CA TYR A 124 -3.40 -0.37 4.64
C TYR A 124 -4.57 -1.35 4.63
N VAL A 125 -4.66 -2.14 5.68
CA VAL A 125 -5.78 -3.03 5.97
C VAL A 125 -6.18 -2.79 7.42
N ALA A 126 -7.39 -2.28 7.62
CA ALA A 126 -7.88 -1.90 8.93
C ALA A 126 -8.33 -3.11 9.78
N PRO A 127 -8.38 -2.95 11.12
CA PRO A 127 -8.89 -3.98 12.01
C PRO A 127 -10.30 -4.48 11.63
N GLY A 128 -10.54 -5.77 11.87
CA GLY A 128 -11.81 -6.43 11.57
C GLY A 128 -12.00 -6.78 10.09
N ALA A 129 -11.15 -6.31 9.18
CA ALA A 129 -11.21 -6.75 7.79
C ALA A 129 -10.87 -8.24 7.63
N ILE A 130 -11.44 -8.88 6.61
CA ILE A 130 -11.17 -10.27 6.26
C ILE A 130 -10.70 -10.32 4.81
N LEU A 131 -9.46 -10.80 4.63
CA LEU A 131 -8.88 -11.05 3.32
C LEU A 131 -8.93 -12.55 3.04
N MET A 132 -9.87 -12.96 2.18
CA MET A 132 -9.86 -14.27 1.55
C MET A 132 -8.70 -14.35 0.54
N PRO A 133 -8.44 -15.48 -0.14
CA PRO A 133 -7.42 -15.52 -1.20
C PRO A 133 -7.70 -14.46 -2.27
N SER A 134 -6.92 -13.38 -2.25
CA SER A 134 -7.20 -12.11 -2.92
C SER A 134 -5.90 -11.32 -3.09
N PHE A 135 -5.94 -10.23 -3.86
CA PHE A 135 -4.79 -9.36 -4.05
C PHE A 135 -5.11 -7.92 -3.65
N VAL A 136 -4.30 -7.33 -2.77
CA VAL A 136 -4.37 -5.91 -2.39
C VAL A 136 -3.06 -5.23 -2.77
N ASN A 137 -3.13 -4.30 -3.71
CA ASN A 137 -1.97 -3.64 -4.26
C ASN A 137 -1.55 -2.42 -3.42
N LEU A 138 -0.32 -1.97 -3.64
CA LEU A 138 0.32 -0.86 -2.94
C LEU A 138 -0.52 0.43 -2.89
N GLY A 139 -0.38 1.18 -1.79
CA GLY A 139 -1.11 2.43 -1.54
C GLY A 139 -2.63 2.29 -1.40
N ALA A 140 -3.20 1.09 -1.54
CA ALA A 140 -4.61 0.86 -1.28
C ALA A 140 -4.94 1.07 0.20
N TYR A 141 -6.20 1.41 0.47
CA TYR A 141 -6.73 1.57 1.81
C TYR A 141 -7.98 0.70 1.94
N VAL A 142 -7.94 -0.32 2.80
CA VAL A 142 -9.08 -1.19 3.11
C VAL A 142 -9.61 -0.84 4.50
N GLY A 143 -10.83 -0.28 4.54
CA GLY A 143 -11.48 0.15 5.79
C GLY A 143 -11.89 -0.99 6.72
N ALA A 144 -12.25 -0.61 7.95
CA ALA A 144 -12.54 -1.56 9.03
C ALA A 144 -13.77 -2.43 8.72
N GLY A 145 -13.74 -3.69 9.16
CA GLY A 145 -14.85 -4.64 8.97
C GLY A 145 -15.12 -5.03 7.51
N THR A 146 -14.29 -4.61 6.56
CA THR A 146 -14.49 -4.91 5.14
C THR A 146 -14.19 -6.37 4.81
N MET A 147 -15.04 -6.97 3.99
CA MET A 147 -14.89 -8.31 3.47
C MET A 147 -14.33 -8.27 2.05
N VAL A 148 -13.13 -8.82 1.87
CA VAL A 148 -12.45 -8.98 0.58
C VAL A 148 -12.52 -10.46 0.23
N ASP A 149 -13.51 -10.85 -0.56
CA ASP A 149 -13.77 -12.26 -0.89
C ASP A 149 -12.74 -12.86 -1.85
N THR A 150 -12.89 -14.17 -2.06
CA THR A 150 -12.01 -14.98 -2.89
C THR A 150 -11.91 -14.43 -4.31
N TRP A 151 -10.68 -14.32 -4.81
CA TRP A 151 -10.29 -13.74 -6.10
C TRP A 151 -10.65 -12.27 -6.30
N VAL A 152 -10.90 -11.52 -5.22
CA VAL A 152 -11.00 -10.07 -5.31
C VAL A 152 -9.63 -9.45 -5.57
N THR A 153 -9.63 -8.39 -6.37
CA THR A 153 -8.47 -7.52 -6.59
C THR A 153 -8.79 -6.10 -6.13
N VAL A 154 -8.02 -5.59 -5.17
CA VAL A 154 -8.03 -4.18 -4.77
C VAL A 154 -6.80 -3.51 -5.38
N GLY A 155 -7.04 -2.70 -6.41
CA GLY A 155 -6.01 -2.03 -7.21
C GLY A 155 -5.19 -1.00 -6.44
N SER A 156 -4.10 -0.54 -7.07
CA SER A 156 -3.19 0.43 -6.44
C SER A 156 -3.94 1.70 -6.06
N CYS A 157 -3.65 2.27 -4.89
CA CYS A 157 -4.29 3.51 -4.43
C CYS A 157 -5.83 3.45 -4.25
N ALA A 158 -6.50 2.32 -4.47
CA ALA A 158 -7.94 2.19 -4.29
C ALA A 158 -8.34 2.48 -2.83
N GLN A 159 -9.49 3.14 -2.64
CA GLN A 159 -10.00 3.53 -1.33
C GLN A 159 -11.29 2.78 -1.03
N ILE A 160 -11.21 1.71 -0.24
CA ILE A 160 -12.36 0.92 0.19
C ILE A 160 -12.81 1.42 1.55
N GLY A 161 -14.10 1.73 1.66
CA GLY A 161 -14.72 2.19 2.90
C GLY A 161 -14.75 1.13 3.99
N GLU A 162 -15.37 1.49 5.11
CA GLU A 162 -15.66 0.57 6.21
C GLU A 162 -16.90 -0.27 5.89
N ASN A 163 -16.94 -1.50 6.39
CA ASN A 163 -18.05 -2.45 6.24
C ASN A 163 -18.47 -2.69 4.78
N VAL A 164 -17.53 -2.54 3.84
CA VAL A 164 -17.76 -2.87 2.43
C VAL A 164 -17.69 -4.38 2.27
N HIS A 165 -18.53 -4.94 1.39
CA HIS A 165 -18.43 -6.32 0.96
C HIS A 165 -18.04 -6.34 -0.52
N LEU A 166 -16.79 -6.70 -0.80
CA LEU A 166 -16.33 -7.01 -2.15
C LEU A 166 -16.53 -8.50 -2.37
N SER A 167 -17.60 -8.87 -3.07
CA SER A 167 -17.92 -10.27 -3.37
C SER A 167 -16.89 -10.93 -4.28
N GLY A 168 -16.92 -12.27 -4.34
CA GLY A 168 -15.92 -13.05 -5.07
C GLY A 168 -15.71 -12.60 -6.52
N GLY A 169 -14.45 -12.51 -6.94
CA GLY A 169 -14.05 -12.11 -8.30
C GLY A 169 -14.20 -10.62 -8.64
N VAL A 170 -14.62 -9.76 -7.70
CA VAL A 170 -14.70 -8.32 -7.94
C VAL A 170 -13.31 -7.73 -8.19
N GLY A 171 -13.19 -6.93 -9.25
CA GLY A 171 -12.00 -6.14 -9.56
C GLY A 171 -12.24 -4.67 -9.27
N ILE A 172 -11.48 -4.10 -8.33
CA ILE A 172 -11.39 -2.65 -8.12
C ILE A 172 -10.12 -2.17 -8.80
N GLY A 173 -10.27 -1.36 -9.85
CA GLY A 173 -9.15 -0.79 -10.60
C GLY A 173 -8.23 0.08 -9.74
N GLY A 174 -6.97 0.20 -10.16
CA GLY A 174 -5.95 1.04 -9.53
C GLY A 174 -5.81 2.42 -10.14
#